data_AF-A0A949M864-F1
#
_entry.id   AF-A0A949M864-F1
#
_cell.length_a   1.000
_cell.length_b   1.000
_cell.length_c   1.000
_cell.angle_alpha   90.00
_cell.angle_beta   90.00
_cell.angle_gamma   90.00
#
_symmetry.space_group_name_H-M   'P 1'
#
loop_
_entity.id
_entity.type
_entity.pdbx_description
1 polymer ?
#
loop_
_entity_poly.entity_id
_entity_poly.type
_entity_poly.pdbx_seq_one_letter_code
_entity_poly.pdbx_strand_id
1 'polypeptide(L)'
;MSLLARNSFPEISNPRIQHEPKNRQLQVLENLAALRLLERLPEQPMITALKTAQMLQCAKPTAIKAIESLEQANVLVEITGKLRDRIYAYRKYLDVLGQDTLPIA
;
A
#
# COMPACT_ATOMS: atom_id res chain seq x y z
N MET A 1 -25.61 -42.65 9.13
CA MET A 1 -25.68 -41.39 8.36
C MET A 1 -26.50 -40.38 9.15
N SER A 2 -25.83 -39.46 9.84
CA SER A 2 -26.38 -38.32 10.64
C SER A 2 -25.20 -37.35 10.83
N LEU A 3 -25.19 -36.08 10.42
CA LEU A 3 -25.90 -34.88 10.89
C LEU A 3 -24.98 -33.98 11.77
N LEU A 4 -24.78 -32.74 11.31
CA LEU A 4 -24.47 -31.48 12.01
C LEU A 4 -23.23 -31.31 12.92
N ALA A 5 -22.52 -30.22 12.59
CA ALA A 5 -21.85 -29.25 13.46
C ALA A 5 -20.63 -29.69 14.29
N ARG A 6 -19.51 -28.99 14.06
CA ARG A 6 -18.83 -28.15 15.07
C ARG A 6 -17.64 -27.44 14.41
N ASN A 7 -17.86 -26.18 14.05
CA ASN A 7 -16.78 -25.20 14.01
C ASN A 7 -16.28 -25.04 15.44
N SER A 8 -15.23 -25.77 15.80
CA SER A 8 -14.42 -25.49 16.98
C SER A 8 -13.14 -24.82 16.49
N PHE A 9 -13.09 -23.49 16.59
CA PHE A 9 -11.82 -22.76 16.59
C PHE A 9 -11.23 -22.85 18.00
N PRO A 10 -10.02 -23.41 18.18
CA PRO A 10 -9.19 -23.03 19.32
C PRO A 10 -8.23 -21.91 18.89
N GLU A 11 -8.25 -20.81 19.63
CA GLU A 11 -7.21 -19.79 19.63
C GLU A 11 -5.86 -20.42 19.98
N ILE A 12 -4.82 -20.08 19.24
CA ILE A 12 -3.45 -20.19 19.73
C ILE A 12 -2.79 -18.82 19.55
N SER A 13 -2.66 -18.13 20.68
CA SER A 13 -1.82 -16.96 20.90
C SER A 13 -0.41 -17.20 20.34
N ASN A 14 0.08 -16.31 19.46
CA ASN A 14 1.42 -16.45 18.89
C ASN A 14 2.37 -15.33 19.37
N PRO A 15 3.10 -15.51 20.49
CA PRO A 15 3.99 -14.50 21.07
C PRO A 15 5.37 -14.40 20.39
N ARG A 16 5.48 -14.58 19.07
CA ARG A 16 6.77 -14.51 18.35
C ARG A 16 6.65 -13.82 16.98
N ILE A 17 6.28 -12.54 16.96
CA ILE A 17 6.74 -11.66 15.89
C ILE A 17 8.24 -11.38 16.16
N GLN A 18 9.07 -12.37 15.89
CA GLN A 18 10.52 -12.17 15.75
C GLN A 18 10.72 -11.53 14.38
N HIS A 19 11.31 -10.34 14.34
CA HIS A 19 11.73 -9.69 13.11
C HIS A 19 12.93 -10.46 12.53
N GLU A 20 12.68 -11.62 11.94
CA GLU A 20 13.58 -12.23 10.95
C GLU A 20 13.80 -11.20 9.84
N PRO A 21 15.04 -10.98 9.35
CA PRO A 21 15.25 -10.12 8.18
C PRO A 21 14.53 -10.77 7.00
N LYS A 22 13.36 -10.23 6.68
CA LYS A 22 12.42 -10.62 5.63
C LYS A 22 13.16 -10.83 4.30
N ASN A 23 13.67 -12.05 4.08
CA ASN A 23 14.35 -12.60 2.91
C ASN A 23 14.80 -11.54 1.89
N ARG A 24 16.09 -11.19 1.83
CA ARG A 24 16.67 -10.15 0.95
C ARG A 24 16.03 -10.01 -0.45
N GLN A 25 15.63 -11.11 -1.09
CA GLN A 25 14.92 -11.09 -2.38
C GLN A 25 13.59 -10.30 -2.32
N LEU A 26 12.78 -10.49 -1.28
CA LEU A 26 11.54 -9.74 -1.06
C LEU A 26 11.82 -8.25 -0.90
N GLN A 27 12.87 -7.88 -0.16
CA GLN A 27 13.23 -6.47 0.06
C GLN A 27 13.71 -5.77 -1.22
N VAL A 28 14.44 -6.47 -2.10
CA VAL A 28 14.82 -5.93 -3.42
C VAL A 28 13.59 -5.72 -4.30
N LEU A 29 12.64 -6.66 -4.29
CA LEU A 29 11.38 -6.53 -5.03
C LEU A 29 10.51 -5.38 -4.51
N GLU A 30 10.51 -5.14 -3.19
CA GLU A 30 9.83 -4.01 -2.57
C GLU A 30 10.40 -2.68 -3.08
N ASN A 31 11.73 -2.52 -3.05
CA ASN A 31 12.37 -1.30 -3.54
C ASN A 31 12.11 -1.06 -5.03
N LEU A 32 12.17 -2.12 -5.85
CA LEU A 32 11.87 -2.02 -7.27
C LEU A 32 10.40 -1.67 -7.53
N ALA A 33 9.47 -2.27 -6.78
CA ALA A 33 8.04 -1.98 -6.90
C ALA A 33 7.71 -0.54 -6.47
N ALA A 34 8.34 -0.03 -5.42
CA ALA A 34 8.20 1.35 -4.97
C ALA A 34 8.69 2.36 -6.02
N LEU A 35 9.85 2.10 -6.64
CA LEU A 35 10.36 2.94 -7.74
C LEU A 35 9.42 2.94 -8.95
N ARG A 36 8.98 1.75 -9.38
CA ARG A 36 8.01 1.61 -10.48
C ARG A 36 6.68 2.29 -10.17
N LEU A 37 6.23 2.26 -8.93
CA LEU A 37 5.02 2.97 -8.50
C LEU A 37 5.22 4.48 -8.61
N LEU A 38 6.34 5.00 -8.10
CA LEU A 38 6.67 6.43 -8.13
C LEU A 38 6.63 6.99 -9.56
N GLU A 39 7.17 6.25 -10.53
CA GLU A 39 7.16 6.63 -11.96
C GLU A 39 5.74 6.77 -12.55
N ARG A 40 4.74 6.08 -11.97
CA ARG A 40 3.34 6.11 -12.45
C ARG A 40 2.46 7.13 -11.74
N LEU A 41 2.90 7.66 -10.60
CA LEU A 41 2.10 8.61 -9.81
C LEU A 41 1.76 9.92 -10.54
N PRO A 42 2.58 10.50 -11.43
CA PRO A 42 2.19 11.70 -12.17
C PRO A 42 0.93 11.51 -13.03
N GLU A 43 0.76 10.33 -13.63
CA GLU A 43 -0.43 9.97 -14.41
C GLU A 43 -1.61 9.56 -13.52
N GLN A 44 -1.31 8.98 -12.35
CA GLN A 44 -2.30 8.48 -11.40
C GLN A 44 -1.94 8.88 -9.96
N PRO A 45 -2.21 10.15 -9.57
CA PRO A 45 -1.76 10.68 -8.29
C PRO A 45 -2.56 10.15 -7.09
N MET A 46 -3.61 9.37 -7.34
CA MET A 46 -4.43 8.72 -6.32
C MET A 46 -4.51 7.22 -6.60
N ILE A 47 -4.07 6.43 -5.62
CA ILE A 47 -3.93 4.99 -5.74
C ILE A 47 -4.54 4.25 -4.55
N THR A 48 -4.90 2.99 -4.78
CA THR A 48 -5.26 2.02 -3.73
C THR A 48 -4.32 0.82 -3.83
N ALA A 49 -4.25 0.01 -2.78
CA ALA A 49 -3.45 -1.22 -2.80
C ALA A 49 -3.87 -2.19 -3.93
N LEU A 50 -5.17 -2.29 -4.22
CA LEU A 50 -5.69 -3.14 -5.30
C LEU A 50 -5.26 -2.61 -6.68
N LYS A 51 -5.46 -1.31 -6.92
CA LYS A 51 -5.09 -0.66 -8.19
C LYS A 51 -3.59 -0.73 -8.45
N THR A 52 -2.79 -0.57 -7.40
CA THR A 52 -1.33 -0.69 -7.47
C THR A 52 -0.88 -2.10 -7.84
N ALA A 53 -1.47 -3.13 -7.23
CA ALA A 53 -1.18 -4.51 -7.56
C ALA A 53 -1.48 -4.84 -9.03
N GLN A 54 -2.60 -4.33 -9.55
CA GLN A 54 -2.98 -4.48 -10.95
C GLN A 54 -2.01 -3.73 -11.88
N MET A 55 -1.71 -2.47 -11.55
CA MET A 55 -0.81 -1.61 -12.34
C MET A 55 0.60 -2.20 -12.45
N LEU A 56 1.14 -2.71 -11.34
CA LEU A 56 2.50 -3.26 -11.26
C LEU A 56 2.56 -4.75 -11.60
N GLN A 57 1.42 -5.38 -11.87
CA GLN A 57 1.28 -6.82 -12.11
C GLN A 57 1.98 -7.67 -11.04
N CYS A 58 1.79 -7.29 -9.77
CA CYS A 58 2.42 -7.95 -8.63
C CYS A 58 1.37 -8.46 -7.63
N ALA A 59 1.80 -9.33 -6.72
CA ALA A 59 0.95 -9.76 -5.62
C ALA A 59 0.58 -8.57 -4.72
N LYS A 60 -0.66 -8.59 -4.19
CA LYS A 60 -1.18 -7.57 -3.25
C LYS A 60 -0.23 -7.23 -2.08
N PRO A 61 0.40 -8.19 -1.37
CA PRO A 61 1.33 -7.83 -0.29
C PRO A 61 2.54 -7.03 -0.78
N THR A 62 3.06 -7.29 -1.98
CA THR A 62 4.17 -6.51 -2.56
C THR A 62 3.73 -5.08 -2.88
N ALA A 63 2.52 -4.90 -3.43
CA ALA A 63 1.96 -3.57 -3.68
C ALA A 63 1.76 -2.78 -2.38
N ILE A 64 1.26 -3.42 -1.32
CA ILE A 64 1.11 -2.79 0.00
C ILE A 64 2.46 -2.30 0.52
N LYS A 65 3.50 -3.15 0.49
CA LYS A 65 4.85 -2.76 0.92
C LYS A 65 5.42 -1.61 0.09
N ALA A 66 5.21 -1.62 -1.23
CA ALA A 66 5.64 -0.51 -2.09
C ALA A 66 4.96 0.81 -1.68
N ILE A 67 3.66 0.78 -1.38
CA ILE A 67 2.91 1.93 -0.86
C ILE A 67 3.47 2.36 0.49
N GLU A 68 3.68 1.43 1.42
CA GLU A 68 4.25 1.71 2.75
C GLU A 68 5.65 2.35 2.63
N SER A 69 6.50 1.88 1.71
CA SER A 69 7.81 2.49 1.47
C SER A 69 7.69 3.94 0.97
N LEU A 70 6.75 4.22 0.06
CA LEU A 70 6.52 5.58 -0.43
C LEU A 70 5.84 6.48 0.61
N GLU A 71 5.02 5.91 1.50
CA GLU A 71 4.43 6.63 2.64
C GLU A 71 5.50 6.99 3.67
N GLN A 72 6.37 6.04 4.03
CA GLN A 72 7.54 6.29 4.90
C GLN A 72 8.48 7.34 4.33
N ALA A 73 8.61 7.41 3.00
CA ALA A 73 9.37 8.43 2.29
C ALA A 73 8.63 9.80 2.16
N ASN A 74 7.43 9.94 2.72
CA ASN A 74 6.56 11.12 2.61
C ASN A 74 6.25 11.52 1.15
N VAL A 75 6.18 10.53 0.27
CA VAL A 75 5.70 10.69 -1.12
C VAL A 75 4.19 10.51 -1.15
N LEU A 76 3.69 9.43 -0.55
CA LEU A 76 2.27 9.14 -0.46
C LEU A 76 1.72 9.49 0.92
N VAL A 77 0.46 9.91 0.96
CA VAL A 77 -0.28 10.19 2.18
C VAL A 77 -1.65 9.52 2.10
N GLU A 78 -2.01 8.72 3.10
CA GLU A 78 -3.35 8.18 3.25
C GLU A 78 -4.36 9.32 3.54
N ILE A 79 -5.50 9.33 2.84
CA ILE A 79 -6.47 10.44 2.92
C ILE A 79 -7.89 10.04 3.33
N THR A 80 -8.15 8.76 3.60
CA THR A 80 -9.51 8.27 3.88
C THR A 80 -9.76 7.99 5.36
N GLY A 81 -8.72 7.75 6.16
CA GLY A 81 -8.84 7.30 7.55
C GLY A 81 -9.43 5.90 7.73
N LYS A 82 -9.61 5.13 6.65
CA LYS A 82 -10.30 3.83 6.68
C LYS A 82 -9.36 2.67 7.04
N LEU A 83 -9.95 1.56 7.50
CA LEU A 83 -9.21 0.32 7.75
C LEU A 83 -8.96 -0.51 6.48
N ARG A 84 -9.79 -0.34 5.45
CA ARG A 84 -9.76 -1.09 4.19
C ARG A 84 -10.02 -0.13 3.03
N ASP A 85 -9.58 -0.52 1.84
CA ASP A 85 -9.77 0.25 0.60
C ASP A 85 -9.29 1.70 0.72
N ARG A 86 -8.18 1.87 1.47
CA ARG A 86 -7.48 3.14 1.67
C ARG A 86 -7.07 3.73 0.33
N ILE A 87 -7.21 5.05 0.24
CA ILE A 87 -6.72 5.86 -0.87
C ILE A 87 -5.49 6.61 -0.39
N TYR A 88 -4.44 6.55 -1.18
CA TYR A 88 -3.18 7.25 -0.95
C TYR A 88 -3.00 8.27 -2.06
N ALA A 89 -2.65 9.50 -1.68
CA ALA A 89 -2.46 10.63 -2.58
C ALA A 89 -0.98 11.03 -2.67
N TYR A 90 -0.52 11.32 -3.89
CA TYR A 90 0.78 11.94 -4.12
C TYR A 90 0.69 13.45 -3.84
N ARG A 91 0.62 13.80 -2.54
CA ARG A 91 0.26 15.16 -2.09
C ARG A 91 1.20 16.23 -2.66
N LYS A 92 2.51 16.02 -2.62
CA LYS A 92 3.50 16.98 -3.16
C LYS A 92 3.25 17.35 -4.63
N TYR A 93 2.85 16.37 -5.44
CA TYR A 93 2.55 16.61 -6.86
C TYR A 93 1.24 17.38 -7.03
N LEU A 94 0.20 16.99 -6.28
CA LEU A 94 -1.08 17.68 -6.30
C LEU A 94 -0.98 19.13 -5.81
N ASP A 95 -0.12 19.40 -4.83
CA ASP A 95 0.09 20.75 -4.31
C ASP A 95 0.72 21.66 -5.37
N VAL A 96 1.69 21.15 -6.15
CA VAL A 96 2.29 21.88 -7.27
C VAL A 96 1.25 22.17 -8.36
N LEU A 97 0.45 21.18 -8.75
CA LEU A 97 -0.62 21.39 -9.74
C LEU A 97 -1.71 22.37 -9.25
N GLY A 98 -1.98 22.38 -7.95
CA GLY A 98 -2.98 23.26 -7.34
C GLY A 98 -2.54 24.72 -7.23
N GLN A 99 -1.24 24.99 -7.19
CA GLN A 99 -0.69 26.35 -7.06
C GLN A 99 -1.04 27.24 -8.25
N ASP A 100 -1.06 26.69 -9.48
CA ASP A 100 -1.42 27.44 -10.69
C ASP A 100 -2.92 27.75 -10.82
N THR A 101 -3.75 27.17 -9.95
CA THR A 101 -5.22 27.37 -9.97
C THR A 101 -5.69 28.40 -8.93
N LEU A 102 -4.80 28.91 -8.07
CA LEU A 102 -5.15 29.96 -7.12
C LEU A 102 -5.18 31.31 -7.84
N PRO A 103 -6.31 32.05 -7.84
CA PRO A 103 -6.35 33.38 -8.42
C PRO A 103 -5.35 34.27 -7.67
N ILE A 104 -4.50 34.95 -8.43
CA ILE A 104 -3.62 35.99 -7.92
C ILE A 104 -4.55 37.12 -7.47
N ALA A 105 -4.69 37.28 -6.15
CA ALA A 105 -5.43 38.39 -5.55
C ALA A 105 -4.57 39.66 -5.52
#